data_AF-A0AAD6DCQ7-F1
#
_entry.id   AF-A0AAD6DCQ7-F1
#
_cell.length_a   1.000
_cell.length_b   1.000
_cell.length_c   1.000
_cell.angle_alpha   90.00
_cell.angle_beta   90.00
_cell.angle_gamma   90.00
#
_symmetry.space_group_name_H-M   'P 1'
#
loop_
_entity.id
_entity.type
_entity.pdbx_description
1 polymer ?
#
loop_
_entity_poly.entity_id
_entity_poly.type
_entity_poly.pdbx_seq_one_letter_code
_entity_poly.pdbx_strand_id
1 'polypeptide(L)'
;MAPRLPSSKLQLIQSVTHHISNGRRTRLQQIRTINIRTNLRRFENARAPPNRICRRSTVNPLMIEAFCDDLSAKPDSYLDEMIVFQLDEFHTMITISNIGRAMKARGCEVRPILNN
;
A
#
# COMPACT_ATOMS: atom_id res chain seq x y z
N MET A 1 2.73 -10.71 -10.52
CA MET A 1 1.74 -11.66 -9.97
C MET A 1 2.43 -13.00 -9.74
N ALA A 2 2.16 -13.70 -8.63
CA ALA A 2 2.82 -14.99 -8.35
C ALA A 2 2.09 -16.16 -9.05
N PRO A 3 2.81 -17.19 -9.52
CA PRO A 3 2.23 -18.31 -10.26
C PRO A 3 1.29 -19.16 -9.40
N ARG A 4 0.21 -19.66 -10.02
CA ARG A 4 -0.78 -20.54 -9.36
C ARG A 4 -0.12 -21.86 -8.97
N LEU A 5 -0.37 -22.32 -7.74
CA LEU A 5 0.17 -23.60 -7.28
C LEU A 5 -0.49 -24.76 -8.04
N PRO A 6 0.29 -25.78 -8.46
CA PRO A 6 -0.26 -26.97 -9.09
C PRO A 6 -1.18 -27.76 -8.14
N SER A 7 -2.24 -28.37 -8.68
CA SER A 7 -3.30 -29.05 -7.92
C SER A 7 -2.81 -30.15 -6.97
N SER A 8 -1.72 -30.84 -7.32
CA SER A 8 -1.09 -31.85 -6.47
C SER A 8 -0.56 -31.26 -5.15
N LYS A 9 -0.01 -30.05 -5.18
CA LYS A 9 0.43 -29.33 -3.97
C LYS A 9 -0.77 -28.85 -3.16
N LEU A 10 -1.86 -28.43 -3.81
CA LEU A 10 -3.08 -28.04 -3.10
C LEU A 10 -3.73 -29.21 -2.36
N GLN A 11 -3.80 -30.38 -2.99
CA GLN A 11 -4.33 -31.60 -2.35
C GLN A 11 -3.45 -32.05 -1.18
N LEU A 12 -2.13 -31.99 -1.32
CA LEU A 12 -1.20 -32.28 -0.23
C LEU A 12 -1.39 -31.33 0.96
N ILE A 13 -1.56 -30.03 0.71
CA ILE A 13 -1.83 -29.05 1.76
C ILE A 13 -3.16 -29.37 2.45
N GLN A 14 -4.20 -29.75 1.71
CA GLN A 14 -5.50 -30.11 2.27
C GLN A 14 -5.44 -31.37 3.15
N SER A 15 -4.75 -32.43 2.70
CA SER A 15 -4.64 -33.69 3.44
C SER A 15 -3.84 -33.52 4.74
N VAL A 16 -2.71 -32.81 4.70
CA VAL A 16 -1.90 -32.48 5.87
C VAL A 16 -2.69 -31.59 6.85
N THR A 17 -3.43 -30.60 6.34
CA THR A 17 -4.27 -29.73 7.19
C THR A 17 -5.39 -30.50 7.89
N HIS A 18 -5.95 -31.53 7.22
CA HIS A 18 -6.96 -32.42 7.77
C HIS A 18 -6.37 -33.35 8.84
N HIS A 19 -5.20 -33.96 8.60
CA HIS A 19 -4.54 -34.85 9.56
C HIS A 19 -4.10 -34.13 10.84
N ILE A 20 -3.53 -32.92 10.72
CA ILE A 20 -3.19 -32.07 11.87
C ILE A 20 -4.45 -31.69 12.67
N SER A 21 -5.66 -31.88 12.11
CA SER A 21 -6.94 -31.52 12.73
C SER A 21 -7.43 -32.44 13.81
N ASN A 22 -6.85 -33.63 13.89
CA ASN A 22 -7.32 -34.66 14.79
C ASN A 22 -6.48 -34.75 16.07
N GLY A 23 -5.42 -33.93 16.21
CA GLY A 23 -4.63 -33.78 17.45
C GLY A 23 -5.14 -32.62 18.32
N ARG A 24 -4.77 -32.61 19.62
CA ARG A 24 -5.07 -31.49 20.53
C ARG A 24 -4.46 -30.19 19.97
N ARG A 25 -5.32 -29.25 19.58
CA ARG A 25 -4.91 -27.94 19.05
C ARG A 25 -5.18 -26.83 20.05
N THR A 26 -4.22 -25.92 20.17
CA THR A 26 -4.45 -24.66 20.90
C THR A 26 -5.42 -23.77 20.11
N ARG A 27 -6.13 -22.87 20.79
CA ARG A 27 -7.11 -21.95 20.19
C ARG A 27 -6.52 -21.16 19.00
N LEU A 28 -5.26 -20.74 19.11
CA LEU A 28 -4.54 -20.01 18.05
C LEU A 28 -4.30 -20.86 16.80
N GLN A 29 -3.98 -22.15 16.96
CA GLN A 29 -3.80 -23.07 15.83
C GLN A 29 -5.11 -23.30 15.09
N GLN A 30 -6.23 -23.44 15.82
CA GLN A 30 -7.56 -23.60 15.22
C GLN A 30 -7.95 -22.38 14.38
N ILE A 31 -7.78 -21.17 14.92
CA ILE A 31 -8.05 -19.91 14.20
C ILE A 31 -7.19 -19.82 12.93
N ARG A 32 -5.91 -20.17 13.01
CA ARG A 32 -5.00 -20.15 11.86
C ARG A 32 -5.44 -21.14 10.78
N THR A 33 -5.82 -22.37 11.15
CA THR A 33 -6.32 -23.37 10.22
C THR A 33 -7.62 -22.92 9.54
N ILE A 34 -8.54 -22.31 10.29
CA ILE A 34 -9.78 -21.72 9.74
C ILE A 34 -9.43 -20.66 8.70
N ASN A 35 -8.57 -19.69 9.05
CA ASN A 35 -8.17 -18.61 8.14
C ASN A 35 -7.50 -19.11 6.85
N ILE A 36 -6.63 -20.12 6.95
CA ILE A 36 -5.99 -20.73 5.78
C ILE A 36 -7.04 -21.40 4.88
N ARG A 37 -7.97 -22.16 5.47
CA ARG A 37 -9.05 -22.83 4.72
C ARG A 37 -9.98 -21.81 4.05
N THR A 38 -10.34 -20.74 4.75
CA THR A 38 -11.18 -19.68 4.18
C THR A 38 -10.48 -18.94 3.06
N ASN A 39 -9.18 -18.68 3.18
CA ASN A 39 -8.40 -18.02 2.13
C ASN A 39 -8.24 -18.92 0.90
N LEU A 40 -7.95 -20.22 1.10
CA LEU A 40 -7.88 -21.18 0.00
C LEU A 40 -9.20 -21.29 -0.77
N ARG A 41 -10.35 -21.26 -0.07
CA ARG A 41 -11.68 -21.29 -0.72
C ARG A 41 -12.03 -20.00 -1.46
N ARG A 42 -11.63 -18.84 -0.94
CA ARG A 42 -12.02 -17.52 -1.50
C ARG A 42 -11.04 -16.96 -2.52
N PHE A 43 -9.75 -17.25 -2.37
CA PHE A 43 -8.67 -16.62 -3.14
C PHE A 43 -7.74 -17.63 -3.82
N GLU A 44 -8.02 -18.93 -3.73
CA GLU A 44 -7.15 -20.03 -4.21
C GLU A 44 -5.71 -19.97 -3.65
N ASN A 45 -5.54 -19.22 -2.54
CA ASN A 45 -4.25 -18.93 -1.95
C ASN A 45 -4.32 -19.08 -0.44
N ALA A 46 -3.33 -19.74 0.16
CA ALA A 46 -3.25 -19.93 1.61
C ALA A 46 -2.76 -18.67 2.34
N ARG A 47 -2.11 -17.73 1.62
CA ARG A 47 -1.67 -16.46 2.21
C ARG A 47 -2.87 -15.57 2.51
N ALA A 48 -2.75 -14.82 3.61
CA ALA A 48 -3.69 -13.74 3.89
C ALA A 48 -3.69 -12.77 2.69
N PRO A 49 -4.86 -12.23 2.31
CA PRO A 49 -4.90 -11.15 1.35
C PRO A 49 -4.01 -10.01 1.87
N PRO A 50 -3.32 -9.28 0.98
CA PRO A 50 -2.56 -8.11 1.39
C PRO A 50 -3.52 -7.20 2.18
N ASN A 51 -3.07 -6.78 3.38
CA ASN A 51 -3.85 -5.86 4.20
C ASN A 51 -4.31 -4.70 3.32
N ARG A 52 -5.59 -4.30 3.47
CA ARG A 52 -6.11 -3.10 2.79
C ARG A 52 -5.08 -2.01 2.96
N ILE A 53 -4.58 -1.51 1.82
CA ILE A 53 -3.66 -0.37 1.76
C ILE A 53 -4.22 0.67 2.74
N CYS A 54 -3.39 1.09 3.70
CA CYS A 54 -3.76 2.08 4.69
C CYS A 54 -4.37 3.32 4.02
N ARG A 55 -5.02 4.16 4.84
CA ARG A 55 -5.65 5.45 4.48
C ARG A 55 -5.15 5.99 3.13
N ARG A 56 -6.07 6.14 2.18
CA ARG A 56 -5.79 6.72 0.86
C ARG A 56 -4.99 8.02 1.04
N SER A 57 -3.94 8.19 0.25
CA SER A 57 -3.15 9.42 0.22
C SER A 57 -4.08 10.62 0.08
N THR A 58 -3.91 11.63 0.94
CA THR A 58 -4.60 12.91 0.80
C THR A 58 -4.15 13.63 -0.48
N VAL A 59 -2.93 13.33 -0.95
CA VAL A 59 -2.41 13.81 -2.22
C VAL A 59 -2.95 12.92 -3.34
N ASN A 60 -3.80 13.50 -4.18
CA ASN A 60 -4.35 12.89 -5.39
C ASN A 60 -3.23 12.74 -6.43
N PRO A 61 -3.15 11.61 -7.17
CA PRO A 61 -2.25 11.48 -8.31
C PRO A 61 -2.21 12.70 -9.26
N LEU A 62 -3.35 13.33 -9.53
CA LEU A 62 -3.42 14.55 -10.37
C LEU A 62 -2.67 15.74 -9.75
N MET A 63 -2.73 15.90 -8.42
CA MET A 63 -1.96 16.94 -7.74
C MET A 63 -0.45 16.67 -7.87
N ILE A 64 -0.02 15.41 -7.78
CA ILE A 64 1.39 15.03 -7.94
C ILE A 64 1.89 15.35 -9.35
N GLU A 65 1.05 15.16 -10.36
CA GLU A 65 1.38 15.46 -11.75
C GLU A 65 1.52 16.97 -11.97
N ALA A 66 0.53 17.76 -11.55
CA ALA A 66 0.58 19.22 -11.59
C ALA A 66 1.80 19.78 -10.84
N PHE A 67 2.13 19.20 -9.68
CA PHE A 67 3.33 19.54 -8.92
C PHE A 67 4.63 19.26 -9.69
N CYS A 68 4.76 18.12 -10.38
CA CYS A 68 5.97 17.83 -11.14
C CYS A 68 6.03 18.66 -12.45
N ASP A 69 4.88 19.04 -13.04
CA ASP A 69 4.83 19.96 -14.18
C ASP A 69 5.28 21.38 -13.79
N ASP A 70 4.83 21.88 -12.64
CA ASP A 70 5.25 23.18 -12.12
C ASP A 70 6.75 23.18 -11.76
N LEU A 71 7.26 22.11 -11.14
CA LEU A 71 8.70 21.95 -10.88
C LEU A 71 9.54 21.82 -12.17
N SER A 72 8.98 21.26 -13.23
CA SER A 72 9.64 21.20 -14.54
C SER A 72 9.80 22.61 -15.13
N ALA A 73 8.79 23.47 -14.95
CA ALA A 73 8.84 24.88 -15.35
C ALA A 73 9.72 25.73 -14.41
N LYS A 74 9.73 25.42 -13.12
CA LYS A 74 10.41 26.15 -12.04
C LYS A 74 11.07 25.17 -11.06
N PRO A 75 12.30 24.70 -11.34
CA PRO A 75 12.97 23.68 -10.53
C PRO A 75 13.40 24.16 -9.14
N ASP A 76 13.35 25.48 -8.91
CA ASP A 76 13.71 26.10 -7.63
C ASP A 76 12.48 26.40 -6.75
N SER A 77 11.27 25.95 -7.14
CA SER A 77 10.09 26.17 -6.31
C SER A 77 10.21 25.42 -4.98
N TYR A 78 9.91 26.12 -3.89
CA TYR A 78 9.95 25.57 -2.55
C TYR A 78 8.61 24.92 -2.18
N LEU A 79 8.65 24.03 -1.18
CA LEU A 79 7.47 23.29 -0.71
C LEU A 79 6.32 24.17 -0.18
N ASP A 80 6.61 25.40 0.25
CA ASP A 80 5.64 26.41 0.66
C ASP A 80 4.90 27.01 -0.54
N GLU A 81 5.61 27.30 -1.64
CA GLU A 81 4.99 27.70 -2.91
C GLU A 81 4.04 26.61 -3.42
N MET A 82 4.40 25.34 -3.25
CA MET A 82 3.53 24.21 -3.62
C MET A 82 2.25 24.14 -2.78
N ILE A 83 2.28 24.59 -1.51
CA ILE A 83 1.07 24.69 -0.69
C ILE A 83 0.15 25.79 -1.24
N VAL A 84 0.73 26.94 -1.61
CA VAL A 84 -0.02 28.07 -2.18
C VAL A 84 -0.68 27.64 -3.48
N PHE A 85 0.08 27.02 -4.38
CA PHE A 85 -0.42 26.45 -5.63
C PHE A 85 -1.56 25.44 -5.40
N GLN A 86 -1.41 24.58 -4.40
CA GLN A 86 -2.45 23.60 -4.08
C GLN A 86 -3.74 24.23 -3.55
N LEU A 87 -3.62 25.29 -2.74
CA LEU A 87 -4.78 26.00 -2.22
C LEU A 87 -5.51 26.75 -3.34
N ASP A 88 -4.76 27.32 -4.27
CA ASP A 88 -5.28 28.07 -5.42
C ASP A 88 -5.97 27.14 -6.43
N GLU A 89 -5.29 26.06 -6.84
CA GLU A 89 -5.78 25.19 -7.92
C GLU A 89 -6.69 24.05 -7.43
N PHE A 90 -6.41 23.48 -6.26
CA PHE A 90 -7.12 22.29 -5.76
C PHE A 90 -7.98 22.57 -4.52
N HIS A 91 -8.02 23.81 -4.01
CA HIS A 91 -8.76 24.23 -2.82
C HIS A 91 -8.58 23.29 -1.62
N THR A 92 -7.39 22.69 -1.51
CA THR A 92 -7.07 21.70 -0.48
C THR A 92 -5.78 22.09 0.21
N MET A 93 -5.77 21.94 1.53
CA MET A 93 -4.60 22.24 2.35
C MET A 93 -3.94 20.91 2.74
N ILE A 94 -2.83 20.57 2.09
CA ILE A 94 -2.00 19.43 2.49
C ILE A 94 -0.72 19.95 3.16
N THR A 95 -0.26 19.20 4.15
CA THR A 95 0.97 19.52 4.86
C THR A 95 2.20 19.31 3.96
N ILE A 96 3.22 20.15 4.13
CA ILE A 96 4.54 20.03 3.49
C ILE A 96 5.08 18.60 3.52
N SER A 97 4.95 17.94 4.67
CA SER A 97 5.40 16.57 4.89
C SER A 97 4.69 15.53 4.01
N ASN A 98 3.41 15.73 3.69
CA ASN A 98 2.65 14.85 2.80
C ASN A 98 3.01 15.13 1.34
N ILE A 99 3.18 16.40 0.96
CA ILE A 99 3.64 16.80 -0.39
C ILE A 99 5.02 16.19 -0.65
N GLY A 100 6.00 16.46 0.21
CA GLY A 100 7.36 15.93 0.05
C GLY A 100 7.41 14.40 0.03
N ARG A 101 6.59 13.71 0.82
CA ARG A 101 6.49 12.25 0.77
C ARG A 101 5.89 11.76 -0.55
N ALA A 102 4.86 12.43 -1.06
CA ALA A 102 4.21 12.08 -2.32
C ALA A 102 5.13 12.31 -3.52
N MET A 103 5.86 13.43 -3.53
CA MET A 103 6.85 13.75 -4.57
C MET A 103 8.01 12.77 -4.57
N LYS A 104 8.58 12.46 -3.39
CA LYS A 104 9.64 11.46 -3.25
C LYS A 104 9.20 10.06 -3.69
N ALA A 105 7.95 9.69 -3.43
CA ALA A 105 7.40 8.42 -3.90
C ALA A 105 7.25 8.36 -5.44
N ARG A 106 7.10 9.52 -6.10
CA ARG A 106 7.09 9.66 -7.57
C ARG A 106 8.49 9.74 -8.17
N GLY A 107 9.51 10.08 -7.37
CA GLY A 107 10.89 10.29 -7.81
C GLY A 107 11.21 11.75 -8.17
N CYS A 108 10.32 12.70 -7.89
CA CYS A 108 10.60 14.13 -8.04
C CYS A 108 11.39 14.61 -6.80
N GLU A 109 12.59 15.17 -6.99
CA GLU A 109 13.37 15.78 -5.91
C GLU A 109 12.78 17.15 -5.57
N VAL A 110 12.58 17.41 -4.28
CA VAL A 110 12.08 18.70 -3.79
C VAL A 110 13.07 19.25 -2.77
N ARG A 111 13.44 20.53 -2.90
CA ARG A 111 14.40 21.14 -1.98
C ARG A 111 13.76 21.32 -0.60
N PRO A 112 14.40 20.85 0.48
CA PRO A 112 13.91 21.12 1.83
C PRO A 112 14.08 22.60 2.15
N ILE A 113 13.17 23.14 2.95
CA ILE A 113 13.29 24.49 3.51
C ILE A 113 14.63 24.56 4.25
N LEU A 114 15.48 25.50 3.84
CA LEU A 114 16.65 25.88 4.63
C LEU A 114 16.12 26.53 5.91
N ASN A 115 16.10 25.79 7.01
CA ASN A 115 15.88 26.36 8.33
C ASN A 115 17.04 27.33 8.60
N ASN A 116 16.74 28.62 8.57
CA ASN A 116 17.62 29.70 9.03
C ASN A 116 17.26 30.03 10.48
#